data_AF-A0ABD4WME3-F1
#
_entry.id   AF-A0ABD4WME3-F1
#
_cell.length_a   1.000
_cell.length_b   1.000
_cell.length_c   1.000
_cell.angle_alpha   90.00
_cell.angle_beta   90.00
_cell.angle_gamma   90.00
#
_symmetry.space_group_name_H-M   'P 1'
#
loop_
_entity.id
_entity.type
_entity.pdbx_description
1 polymer ?
#
loop_
_entity_poly.entity_id
_entity_poly.type
_entity_poly.pdbx_seq_one_letter_code
_entity_poly.pdbx_strand_id
1 'polypeptide(L)'
;MKQRRKISFDVETDHYLIDYMNEHHIRYPGDAIARICREHQILKNEPQETQKQIVPIPSVEEMVEVISEKINQLMETERLFLRNEWFCMEESMKRSMVEVFEQVEEKQAAKRGELVAAFLERYNK
;
A
#
# COMPACT_ATOMS: atom_id res chain seq x y z
N MET A 1 11.23 -30.10 -42.50
CA MET A 1 10.32 -30.49 -43.61
C MET A 1 8.88 -30.44 -43.10
N LYS A 2 7.93 -29.85 -43.84
CA LYS A 2 6.50 -29.88 -43.47
C LYS A 2 5.84 -31.09 -44.14
N GLN A 3 5.14 -31.94 -43.38
CA GLN A 3 4.34 -33.04 -43.93
C GLN A 3 2.92 -32.55 -44.23
N ARG A 4 2.43 -32.79 -45.45
CA ARG A 4 1.05 -32.45 -45.84
C ARG A 4 0.13 -33.63 -45.56
N ARG A 5 -1.00 -33.36 -44.91
CA ARG A 5 -2.06 -34.36 -44.62
C ARG A 5 -3.40 -33.82 -45.09
N LYS A 6 -4.27 -34.69 -45.58
CA LYS A 6 -5.69 -34.38 -45.82
C LYS A 6 -6.48 -34.80 -44.58
N ILE A 7 -7.33 -33.91 -44.10
CA ILE A 7 -8.13 -34.10 -42.88
C ILE A 7 -9.56 -33.64 -43.21
N SER A 8 -10.55 -34.33 -42.67
CA SER A 8 -11.96 -33.94 -42.69
C SER A 8 -12.36 -33.48 -41.29
N PHE A 9 -13.11 -32.40 -41.20
CA PHE A 9 -13.70 -31.90 -39.96
C PHE A 9 -15.22 -32.08 -40.00
N ASP A 10 -15.81 -32.26 -38.84
CA ASP A 10 -17.24 -32.04 -38.66
C ASP A 10 -17.56 -30.54 -38.76
N VAL A 11 -18.85 -30.22 -38.89
CA VAL A 11 -19.30 -28.85 -39.11
C VAL A 11 -18.93 -27.94 -37.94
N GLU A 12 -19.04 -28.41 -36.71
CA GLU A 12 -18.78 -27.57 -35.52
C GLU A 12 -17.28 -27.24 -35.40
N THR A 13 -16.42 -28.24 -35.62
CA THR A 13 -14.97 -28.06 -35.60
C THR A 13 -14.48 -27.13 -36.71
N ASP A 14 -15.09 -27.18 -37.90
CA ASP A 14 -14.74 -26.27 -39.01
C ASP A 14 -15.10 -24.81 -38.67
N HIS A 15 -16.28 -24.58 -38.07
CA HIS A 15 -16.67 -23.24 -37.60
C HIS A 15 -15.72 -22.73 -36.52
N TYR A 16 -15.41 -23.55 -35.51
CA TYR A 16 -14.44 -23.19 -34.48
C TYR A 16 -13.07 -22.80 -35.06
N LEU A 17 -12.60 -23.55 -36.07
CA LEU A 17 -11.32 -23.25 -36.71
C LEU A 17 -11.34 -21.91 -37.45
N ILE A 18 -12.45 -21.60 -38.13
CA ILE A 18 -12.64 -20.32 -38.84
C ILE A 18 -12.66 -19.15 -37.83
N ASP A 19 -13.40 -19.29 -36.74
CA ASP A 19 -13.50 -18.26 -35.70
C ASP A 19 -12.12 -18.02 -35.05
N TYR A 20 -11.42 -19.09 -34.68
CA TYR A 20 -10.06 -19.02 -34.14
C TYR A 20 -9.08 -18.35 -35.13
N MET A 21 -9.21 -18.63 -36.43
CA MET A 21 -8.39 -17.98 -37.46
C MET A 21 -8.67 -16.48 -37.55
N ASN A 22 -9.93 -16.06 -37.44
CA ASN A 22 -10.32 -14.66 -37.45
C ASN A 22 -9.80 -13.92 -36.21
N GLU A 23 -10.00 -14.49 -35.02
CA GLU A 23 -9.54 -13.91 -33.75
C GLU A 23 -8.02 -13.72 -33.72
N HIS A 24 -7.27 -14.73 -34.13
CA HIS A 24 -5.81 -14.71 -34.09
C HIS A 24 -5.15 -14.22 -35.38
N HIS A 25 -5.93 -13.70 -36.33
CA HIS A 25 -5.46 -13.13 -37.61
C HIS A 25 -4.59 -14.11 -38.42
N ILE A 26 -4.96 -15.40 -38.40
CA ILE A 26 -4.22 -16.48 -39.05
C ILE A 26 -4.76 -16.70 -40.46
N ARG A 27 -3.88 -16.59 -41.45
CA ARG A 27 -4.26 -16.75 -42.87
C ARG A 27 -4.45 -18.19 -43.31
N TYR A 28 -3.73 -19.14 -42.70
CA TYR A 28 -3.70 -20.53 -43.15
C TYR A 28 -4.21 -21.49 -42.07
N PRO A 29 -5.14 -22.41 -42.40
CA PRO A 29 -5.72 -23.33 -41.42
C PRO A 29 -4.68 -24.28 -40.82
N GLY A 30 -3.67 -24.68 -41.61
CA GLY A 30 -2.57 -25.50 -41.11
C GLY A 30 -1.76 -24.83 -39.99
N ASP A 31 -1.62 -23.49 -40.03
CA ASP A 31 -0.91 -22.75 -38.99
C ASP A 31 -1.78 -22.59 -37.73
N ALA A 32 -3.09 -22.42 -37.89
CA ALA A 32 -4.06 -22.41 -36.79
C ALA A 32 -4.08 -23.75 -36.05
N ILE A 33 -4.21 -24.87 -36.79
CA ILE A 33 -4.16 -26.22 -36.21
C ILE A 33 -2.83 -26.46 -35.49
N ALA A 34 -1.70 -26.08 -36.10
CA ALA A 34 -0.39 -26.24 -35.49
C ALA A 34 -0.22 -25.41 -34.19
N ARG A 35 -0.96 -24.31 -34.06
CA ARG A 35 -0.98 -23.47 -32.86
C ARG A 35 -1.88 -24.08 -31.79
N ILE A 36 -3.09 -24.48 -32.14
CA ILE A 36 -4.03 -25.19 -31.25
C ILE A 36 -3.37 -26.45 -30.67
N CYS A 37 -2.69 -27.25 -31.49
CA CYS A 37 -1.97 -28.43 -31.00
C CYS A 37 -0.82 -28.08 -30.03
N ARG A 38 -0.13 -26.95 -30.25
CA ARG A 38 0.91 -26.47 -29.32
C ARG A 38 0.31 -26.01 -27.99
N GLU A 39 -0.78 -25.25 -28.04
CA GLU A 39 -1.51 -24.80 -26.84
C GLU A 39 -2.03 -26.00 -26.05
N HIS A 40 -2.63 -26.99 -26.72
CA HIS A 40 -3.05 -28.23 -26.07
C HIS A 40 -1.85 -29.02 -25.51
N GLN A 41 -0.69 -29.01 -26.18
CA GLN A 41 0.51 -29.68 -25.68
C GLN A 41 1.08 -28.97 -24.44
N ILE A 42 1.04 -27.64 -24.40
CA ILE A 42 1.40 -26.84 -23.22
C ILE A 42 0.46 -27.17 -22.07
N LEU A 43 -0.86 -27.12 -22.29
CA LEU A 43 -1.87 -27.47 -21.27
C LEU A 43 -1.74 -28.92 -20.78
N LYS A 44 -1.34 -29.85 -21.65
CA LYS A 44 -1.11 -31.26 -21.30
C LYS A 44 0.23 -31.50 -20.59
N ASN A 45 1.20 -30.60 -20.77
CA ASN A 45 2.50 -30.63 -20.08
C ASN A 45 2.50 -29.80 -18.77
N GLU A 46 1.56 -28.86 -18.62
CA GLU A 46 1.30 -28.11 -17.38
C GLU A 46 0.88 -28.94 -16.14
N PRO A 47 0.39 -30.20 -16.21
CA PRO A 47 0.30 -31.04 -15.02
C PRO A 47 1.68 -31.49 -14.49
N GLN A 48 2.79 -31.19 -15.19
CA GLN A 48 4.16 -31.48 -14.75
C GLN A 48 5.08 -30.25 -14.68
N GLU A 49 4.75 -29.13 -15.33
CA GLU A 49 5.55 -27.89 -15.26
C GLU A 49 5.21 -26.95 -14.10
N THR A 50 4.34 -27.37 -13.17
CA THR A 50 4.27 -26.75 -11.83
C THR A 50 5.53 -27.00 -10.98
N GLN A 51 6.54 -27.71 -11.49
CA GLN A 51 7.78 -28.04 -10.76
C GLN A 51 9.06 -27.35 -11.28
N LYS A 52 9.00 -26.39 -12.21
CA LYS A 52 10.23 -25.75 -12.76
C LYS A 52 10.27 -24.22 -12.78
N GLN A 53 9.50 -23.56 -11.93
CA GLN A 53 9.96 -22.36 -11.25
C GLN A 53 10.01 -22.64 -9.76
N ILE A 54 11.13 -23.20 -9.29
CA ILE A 54 11.48 -23.13 -7.88
C ILE A 54 11.98 -21.70 -7.64
N VAL A 55 11.07 -20.72 -7.65
CA VAL A 55 11.12 -19.79 -6.53
C VAL A 55 10.69 -20.68 -5.36
N PRO A 56 11.49 -20.83 -4.29
CA PRO A 56 11.00 -21.52 -3.11
C PRO A 56 9.72 -20.79 -2.76
N ILE A 57 8.56 -21.42 -2.96
CA ILE A 57 7.32 -20.87 -2.43
C ILE A 57 7.56 -20.96 -0.92
N PRO A 58 7.73 -19.82 -0.23
CA PRO A 58 8.02 -19.88 1.19
C PRO A 58 6.92 -20.70 1.86
N SER A 59 7.29 -21.50 2.86
CA SER A 59 6.28 -22.19 3.65
C SER A 59 5.26 -21.17 4.15
N VAL A 60 4.02 -21.61 4.37
CA VAL A 60 3.00 -20.74 4.97
C VAL A 60 3.53 -20.16 6.28
N GLU A 61 4.25 -20.95 7.09
CA GLU A 61 5.00 -20.48 8.26
C GLU A 61 5.96 -19.31 7.95
N GLU A 62 6.80 -19.43 6.91
CA GLU A 62 7.80 -18.40 6.57
C GLU A 62 7.11 -17.10 6.10
N MET A 63 6.02 -17.21 5.34
CA MET A 63 5.22 -16.05 4.96
C MET A 63 4.59 -15.38 6.19
N VAL A 64 4.06 -16.18 7.13
CA VAL A 64 3.45 -15.67 8.36
C VAL A 64 4.48 -14.97 9.23
N GLU A 65 5.71 -15.50 9.35
CA GLU A 65 6.80 -14.84 10.07
C GLU A 65 7.15 -13.48 9.45
N VAL A 66 7.37 -13.44 8.12
CA VAL A 66 7.69 -12.19 7.41
C VAL A 66 6.57 -11.15 7.55
N ILE A 67 5.32 -11.57 7.44
CA ILE A 67 4.16 -10.68 7.61
C ILE A 67 4.09 -10.18 9.06
N SER A 68 4.31 -11.05 10.04
CA SER A 68 4.27 -10.69 11.47
C SER A 68 5.38 -9.70 11.82
N GLU A 69 6.59 -9.92 11.32
CA GLU A 69 7.70 -8.99 11.49
C GLU A 69 7.39 -7.63 10.85
N LYS A 70 6.79 -7.65 9.65
CA LYS A 70 6.41 -6.41 8.97
C LYS A 70 5.34 -5.62 9.72
N ILE A 71 4.34 -6.30 10.27
CA ILE A 71 3.32 -5.70 11.12
C ILE A 71 3.95 -5.06 12.36
N ASN A 72 4.86 -5.77 13.04
CA ASN A 72 5.55 -5.24 14.22
C ASN A 72 6.36 -3.98 13.90
N GLN A 73 7.11 -3.97 12.79
CA GLN A 73 7.85 -2.78 12.35
C GLN A 73 6.93 -1.57 12.10
N LEU A 74 5.77 -1.79 11.46
CA LEU A 74 4.79 -0.73 11.22
C LEU A 74 4.23 -0.19 12.54
N MET A 75 3.85 -1.08 13.45
CA MET A 75 3.35 -0.72 14.78
C MET A 75 4.37 0.08 15.59
N GLU A 76 5.64 -0.30 15.57
CA GLU A 76 6.71 0.44 16.24
C GLU A 76 6.91 1.83 15.65
N THR A 77 6.85 1.92 14.32
CA THR A 77 6.97 3.20 13.60
C THR A 77 5.84 4.16 13.98
N GLU A 78 4.59 3.69 13.99
CA GLU A 78 3.44 4.48 14.43
C GLU A 78 3.55 4.87 15.91
N ARG A 79 4.01 3.95 16.78
CA ARG A 79 4.20 4.24 18.21
C ARG A 79 5.24 5.34 18.42
N LEU A 80 6.34 5.31 17.68
CA LEU A 80 7.38 6.35 17.74
C LEU A 80 6.85 7.68 17.22
N PHE A 81 6.12 7.68 16.11
CA PHE A 81 5.48 8.87 15.56
C PHE A 81 4.55 9.53 16.57
N LEU A 82 3.61 8.76 17.14
CA LEU A 82 2.65 9.25 18.14
C LEU A 82 3.36 9.78 19.39
N ARG A 83 4.42 9.10 19.84
CA ARG A 83 5.21 9.56 20.99
C ARG A 83 5.87 10.91 20.72
N ASN A 84 6.44 11.10 19.54
CA ASN A 84 7.12 12.35 19.19
C ASN A 84 6.12 13.50 19.04
N GLU A 85 4.99 13.27 18.36
CA GLU A 85 3.91 14.26 18.25
C GLU A 85 3.36 14.65 19.62
N TRP A 86 3.12 13.67 20.49
CA TRP A 86 2.67 13.93 21.86
C TRP A 86 3.67 14.77 22.65
N PHE A 87 4.96 14.44 22.56
CA PHE A 87 6.02 15.19 23.23
C PHE A 87 6.09 16.64 22.74
N CYS A 88 6.04 16.85 21.42
CA CYS A 88 6.02 18.19 20.83
C CYS A 88 4.79 19.00 21.28
N MET A 89 3.61 18.37 21.30
CA MET A 89 2.39 19.00 21.78
C MET A 89 2.49 19.38 23.27
N GLU A 90 3.00 18.49 24.10
CA GLU A 90 3.20 18.74 25.54
C GLU A 90 4.15 19.91 25.80
N GLU A 91 5.31 19.93 25.12
CA GLU A 91 6.26 21.05 25.17
C GLU A 91 5.63 22.37 24.73
N SER A 92 4.87 22.35 23.64
CA SER A 92 4.15 23.54 23.15
C SER A 92 3.13 24.03 24.18
N MET A 93 2.36 23.12 24.78
CA MET A 93 1.38 23.46 25.82
C MET A 93 2.05 24.03 27.06
N LYS A 94 3.18 23.47 27.51
CA LYS A 94 3.94 24.00 28.65
C LYS A 94 4.41 25.43 28.40
N ARG A 95 4.95 25.72 27.21
CA ARG A 95 5.39 27.08 26.84
C ARG A 95 4.24 28.06 26.83
N SER A 96 3.14 27.70 26.16
CA SER A 96 1.93 28.52 26.12
C SER A 96 1.38 28.78 27.53
N MET A 97 1.39 27.77 28.40
CA MET A 97 0.92 27.91 29.77
C MET A 97 1.79 28.89 30.58
N VAL A 98 3.12 28.83 30.42
CA VAL A 98 4.05 29.78 31.05
C VAL A 98 3.78 31.21 30.59
N GLU A 99 3.62 31.42 29.27
CA GLU A 99 3.29 32.74 28.71
C GLU A 99 1.98 33.30 29.29
N VAL A 100 0.95 32.46 29.43
CA VAL A 100 -0.33 32.87 30.04
C VAL A 100 -0.14 33.26 31.51
N PHE A 101 0.65 32.50 32.28
CA PHE A 101 0.92 32.85 33.67
C PHE A 101 1.68 34.17 33.80
N GLU A 102 2.69 34.39 32.97
CA GLU A 102 3.47 35.63 32.95
C GLU A 102 2.57 36.84 32.65
N GLN A 103 1.69 36.74 31.64
CA GLN A 103 0.71 37.80 31.33
C GLN A 103 -0.26 38.07 32.50
N VAL A 104 -0.65 37.05 33.26
CA VAL A 104 -1.52 37.22 34.43
C VAL A 104 -0.77 37.93 35.55
N GLU A 105 0.47 37.56 35.83
CA GLU A 105 1.31 38.20 36.85
C GLU A 105 1.59 39.67 36.52
N GLU A 106 1.93 39.98 35.27
CA GLU A 106 2.13 41.35 34.79
C GLU A 106 0.88 42.20 35.00
N LYS A 107 -0.30 41.69 34.62
CA LYS A 107 -1.57 42.40 34.83
C LYS A 107 -1.90 42.59 36.31
N GLN A 108 -1.59 41.62 37.16
CA GLN A 108 -1.76 41.76 38.61
C GLN A 108 -0.79 42.79 39.20
N ALA A 109 0.47 42.79 38.76
CA ALA A 109 1.47 43.77 39.18
C ALA A 109 1.06 45.19 38.78
N ALA A 110 0.60 45.38 37.54
CA ALA A 110 0.08 46.67 37.06
C ALA A 110 -1.08 47.18 37.94
N LYS A 111 -2.09 46.33 38.21
CA LYS A 111 -3.22 46.69 39.09
C LYS A 111 -2.78 47.05 40.51
N ARG A 112 -1.81 46.34 41.08
CA ARG A 112 -1.24 46.67 42.40
C ARG A 112 -0.54 48.03 42.38
N GLY A 113 0.22 48.32 41.32
CA GLY A 113 0.87 49.62 41.12
C GLY A 113 -0.13 50.77 41.03
N GLU A 114 -1.18 50.62 40.22
CA GLU A 114 -2.28 51.59 40.10
C GLU A 114 -2.95 51.87 41.46
N LEU A 115 -3.23 50.82 42.23
CA LEU A 115 -3.84 50.94 43.55
C LEU A 115 -2.95 51.74 44.51
N VAL A 116 -1.65 51.41 44.56
CA VAL A 116 -0.68 52.11 45.42
C VAL A 116 -0.54 53.57 45.00
N ALA A 117 -0.46 53.87 43.70
CA ALA A 117 -0.40 55.24 43.19
C ALA A 117 -1.65 56.05 43.61
N ALA A 118 -2.84 55.48 43.45
CA ALA A 118 -4.09 56.11 43.86
C ALA A 118 -4.16 56.38 45.38
N PHE A 119 -3.63 55.46 46.20
CA PHE A 119 -3.52 55.67 47.65
C PHE A 119 -2.57 56.82 48.00
N LEU A 120 -1.39 56.88 47.38
CA LEU A 120 -0.40 57.93 47.62
C LEU A 120 -0.90 59.31 47.19
N GLU A 121 -1.58 59.41 46.05
CA GLU A 121 -2.20 60.67 45.60
C GLU A 121 -3.27 61.17 46.58
N ARG A 122 -3.99 60.26 47.23
CA ARG A 122 -5.02 60.61 48.23
C ARG A 122 -4.43 60.98 49.58
N TYR A 123 -3.28 60.44 49.94
CA TYR A 123 -2.57 60.75 51.19
C TYR A 123 -1.81 62.08 51.13
N ASN A 124 -1.30 62.44 49.94
CA ASN A 124 -0.56 63.70 49.70
C ASN A 124 -1.49 64.90 49.41
N LYS A 125 -2.81 64.74 49.54
CA LYS A 125 -3.83 65.81 49.47
C LYS A 125 -4.35 66.13 50.87
#